data_AF-A0A2A2IEE2-F1
#
_entry.id   AF-A0A2A2IEE2-F1
#
_cell.length_a   1.000
_cell.length_b   1.000
_cell.length_c   1.000
_cell.angle_alpha   90.00
_cell.angle_beta   90.00
_cell.angle_gamma   90.00
#
_symmetry.space_group_name_H-M   'P 1'
#
loop_
_entity.id
_entity.type
_entity.pdbx_description
1 polymer ?
#
loop_
_entity_poly.entity_id
_entity_poly.type
_entity_poly.pdbx_seq_one_letter_code
_entity_poly.pdbx_strand_id
1 'polypeptide(L)'
;MNNLLLNSIPQTTMPVSEVAKPVMSPGAAQANFANVLKTAIEGVNNAQLTSDEKTQQLANGSVDDLHDVMITAQKASITLETTVQIQRKAIDAYNEIMRMQV
;
A
#
# COMPACT_ATOMS: atom_id res chain seq x y z
N MET A 1 45.21 43.05 -38.19
CA MET A 1 44.88 41.76 -38.83
C MET A 1 44.62 40.76 -37.72
N ASN A 2 43.47 40.14 -37.50
CA ASN A 2 42.18 40.10 -38.18
C ASN A 2 41.11 39.85 -37.09
N ASN A 3 39.94 40.41 -37.32
CA ASN A 3 38.69 40.15 -36.60
C ASN A 3 37.86 39.13 -37.42
N LEU A 4 36.90 38.44 -36.78
CA LEU A 4 35.82 37.60 -37.34
C LEU A 4 36.30 36.22 -37.86
N LEU A 5 35.73 35.08 -37.46
CA LEU A 5 34.32 34.64 -37.52
C LEU A 5 34.07 33.66 -36.35
N LEU A 6 33.15 33.94 -35.42
CA LEU A 6 31.82 33.34 -35.42
C LEU A 6 31.72 32.05 -36.26
N ASN A 7 31.75 30.89 -35.62
CA ASN A 7 30.87 29.82 -36.07
C ASN A 7 30.39 28.95 -34.90
N SER A 8 29.17 29.27 -34.51
CA SER A 8 28.18 28.44 -33.86
C SER A 8 28.12 27.04 -34.47
N ILE A 9 28.27 26.01 -33.63
CA ILE A 9 27.67 24.71 -33.89
C ILE A 9 26.73 24.44 -32.71
N PRO A 10 25.39 24.47 -32.90
CA PRO A 10 24.48 24.03 -31.87
C PRO A 10 24.62 22.51 -31.74
N GLN A 11 25.27 22.05 -30.66
CA GLN A 11 25.08 20.69 -30.21
C GLN A 11 23.65 20.59 -29.68
N THR A 12 22.74 20.19 -30.57
CA THR A 12 21.43 19.67 -30.19
C THR A 12 21.67 18.33 -29.50
N THR A 13 22.03 18.38 -28.22
CA THR A 13 21.82 17.24 -27.33
C THR A 13 20.32 17.14 -27.14
N MET A 14 19.70 16.15 -27.78
CA MET A 14 18.35 15.73 -27.42
C MET A 14 18.38 15.44 -25.90
N PRO A 15 17.52 16.08 -25.08
CA PRO A 15 17.39 15.65 -23.70
C PRO A 15 16.80 14.24 -23.75
N VAL A 16 17.56 13.26 -23.26
CA VAL A 16 16.94 12.02 -22.80
C VAL A 16 16.02 12.47 -21.69
N SER A 17 14.71 12.51 -21.98
CA SER A 17 13.67 12.68 -20.97
C SER A 17 13.77 11.48 -20.03
N GLU A 18 14.64 11.60 -19.04
CA GLU A 18 14.53 10.85 -17.80
C GLU A 18 13.16 11.21 -17.24
N VAL A 19 12.25 10.23 -17.26
CA VAL A 19 10.96 10.33 -16.60
C VAL A 19 11.26 10.57 -15.13
N ALA A 20 11.30 11.84 -14.74
CA ALA A 20 11.46 12.27 -13.38
C ALA A 20 10.32 11.65 -12.58
N LYS A 21 10.62 10.56 -11.87
CA LYS A 21 9.76 10.08 -10.79
C LYS A 21 9.56 11.28 -9.87
N PRO A 22 8.31 11.66 -9.54
CA PRO A 22 8.10 12.81 -8.67
C PRO A 22 8.76 12.47 -7.34
N VAL A 23 9.87 13.13 -7.04
CA VAL A 23 10.48 13.10 -5.71
C VAL A 23 9.51 13.88 -4.83
N MET A 24 8.51 13.17 -4.30
CA MET A 24 7.60 13.72 -3.32
C MET A 24 8.45 14.15 -2.12
N SER A 25 8.41 15.44 -1.79
CA SER A 25 8.94 15.95 -0.53
C SER A 25 8.39 15.10 0.62
N PRO A 26 9.19 14.78 1.65
CA PRO A 26 8.71 14.04 2.82
C PRO A 26 7.37 14.57 3.31
N GLY A 27 7.21 15.91 3.41
CA GLY A 27 5.98 16.58 3.81
C GLY A 27 4.75 16.24 2.96
N ALA A 28 4.94 16.12 1.64
CA ALA A 28 3.89 15.72 0.72
C ALA A 28 3.54 14.23 0.86
N ALA A 29 4.52 13.37 1.17
CA ALA A 29 4.31 11.96 1.44
C ALA A 29 3.54 11.74 2.77
N GLN A 30 3.83 12.52 3.81
CA GLN A 30 3.09 12.44 5.09
C GLN A 30 1.65 12.93 4.97
N ALA A 31 1.39 14.00 4.22
CA ALA A 31 0.02 14.45 3.95
C ALA A 31 -0.77 13.39 3.16
N ASN A 32 -0.15 12.74 2.18
CA ASN A 32 -0.80 11.69 1.40
C ASN A 32 -1.07 10.44 2.26
N PHE A 33 -0.12 10.05 3.12
CA PHE A 33 -0.32 8.96 4.07
C PHE A 33 -1.45 9.26 5.07
N ALA A 34 -1.52 10.47 5.61
CA ALA A 34 -2.59 10.88 6.52
C ALA A 34 -3.98 10.81 5.85
N ASN A 35 -4.07 11.21 4.58
CA ASN A 35 -5.30 11.11 3.80
C ASN A 35 -5.69 9.65 3.54
N VAL A 36 -4.74 8.80 3.15
CA VAL A 36 -4.99 7.37 2.94
C VAL A 36 -5.43 6.69 4.24
N LEU A 37 -4.80 7.04 5.37
CA LEU A 37 -5.15 6.53 6.69
C LEU A 37 -6.57 6.96 7.10
N LYS A 38 -6.94 8.21 6.86
CA LYS A 38 -8.28 8.71 7.13
C LYS A 38 -9.33 7.95 6.31
N THR A 39 -9.10 7.80 5.01
CA THR A 39 -9.99 7.04 4.12
C THR A 39 -10.09 5.57 4.53
N ALA A 40 -8.98 4.96 4.98
CA ALA A 40 -8.99 3.59 5.48
C ALA A 40 -9.85 3.45 6.76
N ILE A 41 -9.74 4.40 7.70
CA ILE A 41 -10.56 4.40 8.92
C ILE A 41 -12.05 4.58 8.59
N GLU A 42 -12.39 5.48 7.67
CA GLU A 42 -13.77 5.66 7.18
C GLU A 42 -14.30 4.40 6.45
N GLY A 43 -13.43 3.70 5.72
CA GLY A 43 -13.74 2.43 5.07
C GLY A 43 -14.03 1.31 6.08
N VAL A 44 -13.24 1.22 7.16
CA VAL A 44 -13.47 0.26 8.25
C VAL A 44 -14.81 0.53 8.94
N ASN A 45 -15.14 1.80 9.19
CA ASN A 45 -16.43 2.15 9.81
C ASN A 45 -17.63 1.72 8.94
N ASN A 46 -17.55 1.94 7.62
CA ASN A 46 -18.58 1.46 6.68
C ASN A 46 -18.66 -0.08 6.63
N ALA A 47 -17.51 -0.76 6.64
CA ALA A 47 -17.47 -2.21 6.65
C ALA A 47 -18.09 -2.79 7.93
N GLN A 48 -17.89 -2.13 9.08
CA GLN A 48 -18.49 -2.51 10.35
C GLN A 48 -20.02 -2.40 10.32
N LEU A 49 -20.55 -1.26 9.87
CA LEU A 49 -22.00 -1.05 9.70
C LEU A 49 -22.64 -2.11 8.76
N THR A 50 -21.96 -2.40 7.65
CA THR A 50 -22.42 -3.42 6.69
C THR A 50 -22.38 -4.82 7.31
N SER A 51 -21.35 -5.11 8.11
CA SER A 51 -21.24 -6.37 8.83
C SER A 51 -22.36 -6.53 9.84
N ASP A 52 -22.69 -5.48 10.60
CA ASP A 52 -23.75 -5.51 11.61
C ASP A 52 -25.12 -5.78 10.95
N GLU A 53 -25.42 -5.15 9.81
CA GLU A 53 -26.61 -5.46 9.01
C GLU A 53 -26.65 -6.93 8.54
N LYS A 54 -25.52 -7.44 8.02
CA LYS A 54 -25.44 -8.82 7.55
C LYS A 54 -25.52 -9.83 8.69
N THR A 55 -24.97 -9.53 9.86
CA THR A 55 -25.11 -10.36 11.07
C THR A 55 -26.56 -10.39 11.54
N GLN A 56 -27.28 -9.27 11.45
CA GLN A 56 -28.71 -9.22 11.73
C GLN A 56 -29.52 -10.08 10.74
N GLN A 57 -29.12 -10.10 9.47
CA GLN A 57 -29.72 -10.98 8.45
C GLN A 57 -29.35 -12.47 8.66
N LEU A 58 -28.13 -12.76 9.11
CA LEU A 58 -27.66 -14.13 9.37
C LEU A 58 -28.34 -14.75 10.60
N ALA A 59 -28.66 -13.95 11.61
CA ALA A 59 -29.43 -14.37 12.79
C ALA A 59 -30.84 -14.91 12.43
N ASN A 60 -31.33 -14.64 11.21
CA ASN A 60 -32.57 -15.23 10.67
C ASN A 60 -32.41 -16.69 10.16
N GLY A 61 -31.23 -17.32 10.32
CA GLY A 61 -31.15 -18.77 10.49
C GLY A 61 -31.02 -19.64 9.23
N SER A 62 -30.11 -19.31 8.31
CA SER A 62 -29.82 -20.16 7.15
C SER A 62 -28.37 -20.64 7.13
N VAL A 63 -28.05 -21.78 7.72
CA VAL A 63 -26.86 -22.56 7.33
C VAL A 63 -27.16 -24.05 7.37
N ASP A 64 -27.13 -24.64 6.19
CA ASP A 64 -27.41 -26.04 5.83
C ASP A 64 -26.12 -26.61 5.23
N ASP A 65 -25.06 -26.84 6.03
CA ASP A 65 -23.96 -27.76 5.67
C ASP A 65 -22.84 -27.79 6.74
N LEU A 66 -22.79 -28.87 7.52
CA LEU A 66 -21.71 -29.11 8.50
C LEU A 66 -20.32 -29.24 7.84
N HIS A 67 -20.28 -29.60 6.56
CA HIS A 67 -19.03 -29.72 5.79
C HIS A 67 -18.35 -28.39 5.57
N ASP A 68 -19.12 -27.31 5.38
CA ASP A 68 -18.58 -25.98 5.11
C ASP A 68 -17.95 -25.36 6.36
N VAL A 69 -18.48 -25.70 7.55
CA VAL A 69 -17.91 -25.29 8.84
C VAL A 69 -16.50 -25.88 9.04
N MET A 70 -16.29 -27.16 8.72
CA MET A 70 -14.97 -27.79 8.84
C MET A 70 -13.97 -27.20 7.84
N ILE A 71 -14.38 -26.98 6.58
CA ILE A 71 -13.54 -26.34 5.56
C ILE A 71 -13.16 -24.92 5.99
N THR A 72 -14.12 -24.17 6.50
CA THR A 72 -13.93 -22.81 6.98
C THR A 72 -12.99 -22.76 8.18
N ALA A 73 -13.14 -23.67 9.15
CA ALA A 73 -12.23 -23.79 10.30
C ALA A 73 -10.79 -24.11 9.86
N GLN A 74 -10.62 -25.05 8.92
CA GLN A 74 -9.29 -25.39 8.37
C GLN A 74 -8.64 -24.18 7.68
N LYS A 75 -9.42 -23.46 6.87
CA LYS A 75 -8.98 -22.25 6.15
C LYS A 75 -8.60 -21.12 7.11
N ALA A 76 -9.39 -20.92 8.18
CA ALA A 76 -9.12 -19.93 9.20
C ALA A 76 -7.79 -20.21 9.94
N SER A 77 -7.53 -21.47 10.29
CA SER A 77 -6.27 -21.87 10.95
C SER A 77 -5.04 -21.55 10.08
N ILE A 78 -5.05 -21.95 8.80
CA ILE A 78 -3.94 -21.70 7.87
C ILE A 78 -3.74 -20.19 7.66
N THR A 79 -4.83 -19.44 7.55
CA THR A 79 -4.79 -17.99 7.37
C THR A 79 -4.16 -17.31 8.58
N LEU A 80 -4.55 -17.70 9.79
CA LEU A 80 -4.00 -17.16 11.03
C LEU A 80 -2.49 -17.41 11.14
N GLU A 81 -2.04 -18.63 10.86
CA GLU A 81 -0.61 -18.97 10.84
C GLU A 81 0.16 -18.11 9.84
N THR A 82 -0.42 -17.91 8.65
CA THR A 82 0.17 -17.07 7.61
C THR A 82 0.26 -15.60 8.06
N THR A 83 -0.78 -15.08 8.71
CA THR A 83 -0.79 -13.71 9.26
C THR A 83 0.29 -13.50 10.29
N VAL A 84 0.52 -14.47 11.17
CA VAL A 84 1.61 -14.40 12.17
C VAL A 84 2.97 -14.32 11.48
N GLN A 85 3.19 -15.08 10.40
CA GLN A 85 4.44 -15.01 9.65
C GLN A 85 4.63 -13.66 8.95
N ILE A 86 3.56 -13.08 8.39
CA ILE A 86 3.58 -11.75 7.77
C ILE A 86 3.89 -10.67 8.82
N GLN A 87 3.25 -10.74 9.99
CA GLN A 87 3.51 -9.79 11.10
C GLN A 87 4.98 -9.81 11.51
N ARG A 88 5.56 -11.00 11.67
CA ARG A 88 6.99 -11.16 12.00
C ARG A 88 7.88 -10.50 10.94
N LYS A 89 7.65 -10.79 9.66
CA LYS A 89 8.40 -10.19 8.54
C LYS A 89 8.25 -8.67 8.47
N ALA A 90 7.08 -8.13 8.81
CA ALA A 90 6.87 -6.69 8.85
C ALA A 90 7.65 -6.01 9.99
N ILE A 91 7.71 -6.64 11.17
CA ILE A 91 8.53 -6.17 12.30
C ILE A 91 10.01 -6.23 11.93
N ASP A 92 10.46 -7.33 11.29
CA ASP A 92 11.84 -7.47 10.83
C ASP A 92 12.21 -6.39 9.82
N ALA A 93 11.35 -6.12 8.84
CA ALA A 93 11.55 -5.07 7.85
C ALA A 93 11.61 -3.66 8.49
N TYR A 94 10.78 -3.40 9.50
CA TYR A 94 10.84 -2.15 10.26
C TYR A 94 12.18 -2.00 11.00
N ASN A 95 12.61 -3.06 11.70
CA ASN A 95 13.89 -3.06 12.42
C ASN A 95 15.09 -2.87 11.48
N GLU A 96 15.04 -3.48 10.28
CA GLU A 96 16.11 -3.35 9.29
C GLU A 96 16.23 -1.91 8.76
N ILE A 97 15.11 -1.24 8.47
CA ILE A 97 15.10 0.18 8.06
C ILE A 97 15.71 1.06 9.15
N MET A 98 15.41 0.80 10.43
CA MET A 98 15.97 1.55 11.56
C MET A 98 17.48 1.35 11.70
N ARG A 99 17.99 0.16 11.35
CA ARG A 99 19.43 -0.15 11.35
C ARG A 99 20.19 0.49 10.19
N MET A 100 19.53 0.83 9.09
CA MET A 100 20.17 1.55 7.97
C MET A 100 20.35 3.06 8.22
N GLN A 101 19.67 3.64 9.21
CA GLN A 101 19.66 5.09 9.46
C GLN A 101 20.61 5.56 10.57
N VAL A 102 21.38 4.66 11.20
CA VAL A 102 22.41 5.02 12.19
C VAL A 102 23.80 5.12 11.58
#